data_AF-R7NFA2-F1
#
_entry.id   AF-R7NFA2-F1
#
_cell.length_a   1.000
_cell.length_b   1.000
_cell.length_c   1.000
_cell.angle_alpha   90.00
_cell.angle_beta   90.00
_cell.angle_gamma   90.00
#
_symmetry.space_group_name_H-M   'P 1'
#
loop_
_entity.id
_entity.type
_entity.pdbx_description
1 polymer ?
#
loop_
_entity_poly.entity_id
_entity_poly.type
_entity_poly.pdbx_seq_one_letter_code
_entity_poly.pdbx_strand_id
1 'polypeptide(L)'
;MIVMVNSVKKILISIHNNNIIFSYKTNNSSISNDLINTNIISNNELIFSDVYIKENLKILSSFIKELSIQYNINKAIISKIELTPLILQLLKKTTNITDLEIKEEETLTYEICELLIETSHIRNITCYNLQPFMIELLDKNNIACTSKCEILYLSNFMEKNNLLRYSNIYYKNNIRITFPLSLEDLKDLQDFLKINKYLKAIHVNSLINNELENLVNLLIKYNRKNLKIIIHENITEQKKADYLKNKNKIYKKKYKIYLSLEYSQEYLDKNIFKQAITNTLKICGLIVSSLVVLVVTYIGISNYVAYKQVNKIQEDLAEVIEATDPTEIIKEKNEENIEQAREEELDLNNIKLISNPHLASLLSVNEDVVGELVVNNTNINYPVVQADDNDYYLDHNINKEKNANGWIYLDFRNDSMNLDKNNIIYGHNMYYSGVMFGTLHKTANANWYTNPENQIITYNTLYENMRFKIFSIYRVPKTNDYIKVFFKDDNDFLSFIDMITKRSIYNFNVPVNADDKILTLSTCSNNGTKRLVIHAVLIDE
;
A
#
# COMPACT_ATOMS: atom_id res chain seq x y z
N MET A 1 -46.70 -82.03 -7.96
CA MET A 1 -46.36 -80.65 -8.40
C MET A 1 -46.89 -79.70 -7.35
N ILE A 2 -46.12 -79.47 -6.29
CA ILE A 2 -46.50 -78.59 -5.18
C ILE A 2 -46.09 -77.18 -5.61
N VAL A 3 -47.08 -76.35 -5.89
CA VAL A 3 -46.88 -74.92 -6.15
C VAL A 3 -46.40 -74.31 -4.83
N MET A 4 -45.12 -73.93 -4.76
CA MET A 4 -44.62 -73.08 -3.68
C MET A 4 -45.39 -71.75 -3.75
N VAL A 5 -46.31 -71.56 -2.82
CA VAL A 5 -46.95 -70.26 -2.58
C VAL A 5 -45.86 -69.36 -2.01
N ASN A 6 -45.33 -68.44 -2.81
CA ASN A 6 -44.50 -67.35 -2.31
C ASN A 6 -45.34 -66.56 -1.29
N SER A 7 -44.98 -66.65 -0.02
CA SER A 7 -45.63 -65.88 1.04
C SER A 7 -45.43 -64.39 0.76
N VAL A 8 -46.52 -63.68 0.46
CA VAL A 8 -46.51 -62.23 0.24
C VAL A 8 -45.99 -61.53 1.50
N LYS A 9 -44.82 -60.89 1.42
CA LYS A 9 -44.22 -60.21 2.58
C LYS A 9 -44.84 -58.81 2.71
N LYS A 10 -45.28 -58.44 3.91
CA LYS A 10 -45.82 -57.10 4.21
C LYS A 10 -44.71 -56.19 4.72
N ILE A 11 -44.50 -55.06 4.04
CA ILE A 11 -43.53 -54.03 4.37
C ILE A 11 -44.27 -52.89 5.09
N LEU A 12 -43.83 -52.61 6.31
CA LEU A 12 -44.21 -51.45 7.11
C LEU A 12 -43.26 -50.30 6.78
N ILE A 13 -43.83 -49.15 6.46
CA ILE A 13 -43.14 -47.88 6.29
C ILE A 13 -43.61 -46.98 7.43
N SER A 14 -42.72 -46.62 8.35
CA SER A 14 -43.05 -45.71 9.45
C SER A 14 -42.19 -44.46 9.44
N ILE A 15 -42.74 -43.34 9.91
CA ILE A 15 -42.04 -42.06 9.99
C ILE A 15 -41.84 -41.71 11.46
N HIS A 16 -40.57 -41.62 11.89
CA HIS A 16 -40.20 -41.27 13.26
C HIS A 16 -38.97 -40.35 13.29
N ASN A 17 -39.07 -39.23 14.01
CA ASN A 17 -37.96 -38.29 14.25
C ASN A 17 -37.22 -37.89 12.95
N ASN A 18 -37.97 -37.49 11.93
CA ASN A 18 -37.45 -37.12 10.59
C ASN A 18 -36.72 -38.26 9.85
N ASN A 19 -36.96 -39.52 10.24
CA ASN A 19 -36.49 -40.70 9.53
C ASN A 19 -37.67 -41.47 8.96
N ILE A 20 -37.49 -42.05 7.78
CA ILE A 20 -38.39 -43.06 7.23
C ILE A 20 -37.80 -44.45 7.50
N ILE A 21 -38.60 -45.35 8.05
CA ILE A 21 -38.17 -46.68 8.47
C ILE A 21 -38.92 -47.72 7.65
N PHE A 22 -38.18 -48.62 7.01
CA PHE A 22 -38.70 -49.74 6.23
C PHE A 22 -38.40 -51.05 6.98
N SER A 23 -39.45 -51.76 7.37
CA SER A 23 -39.33 -53.06 8.04
C SER A 23 -40.37 -54.05 7.58
N TYR A 24 -40.20 -55.33 7.89
CA TYR A 24 -41.32 -56.27 7.77
C TYR A 24 -42.32 -56.07 8.88
N LYS A 25 -43.61 -56.26 8.57
CA LYS A 25 -44.65 -56.37 9.59
C LYS A 25 -44.48 -57.69 10.34
N THR A 26 -44.27 -57.63 11.66
CA THR A 26 -44.33 -58.81 12.53
C THR A 26 -45.78 -59.08 12.94
N ASN A 27 -46.22 -60.34 12.91
CA ASN A 27 -47.62 -60.73 13.21
C ASN A 27 -48.05 -60.51 14.68
N ASN A 28 -47.19 -59.96 15.55
CA ASN A 28 -47.47 -59.74 16.97
C ASN A 28 -48.00 -58.33 17.30
N SER A 29 -48.74 -57.70 16.39
CA SER A 29 -49.52 -56.49 16.69
C SER A 29 -51.02 -56.82 16.64
N SER A 30 -51.65 -56.85 17.80
CA SER A 30 -53.10 -56.98 17.93
C SER A 30 -53.79 -55.70 17.43
N ILE A 31 -54.33 -55.72 16.20
CA ILE A 31 -55.43 -54.82 15.75
C ILE A 31 -56.28 -55.58 14.71
N SER A 32 -57.59 -55.33 14.77
CA SER A 32 -58.77 -55.97 14.16
C SER A 32 -58.72 -56.34 12.67
N ASN A 33 -59.48 -57.40 12.35
CA ASN A 33 -59.63 -58.08 11.05
C ASN A 33 -60.21 -57.24 9.88
N ASP A 34 -60.48 -55.95 10.04
CA ASP A 34 -61.16 -55.14 9.00
C ASP A 34 -60.23 -54.53 7.95
N LEU A 35 -58.93 -54.80 8.03
CA LEU A 35 -57.91 -54.12 7.22
C LEU A 35 -57.33 -55.02 6.12
N ILE A 36 -58.19 -55.63 5.29
CA ILE A 36 -57.75 -56.58 4.26
C ILE A 36 -57.30 -55.95 2.93
N ASN A 37 -57.63 -54.70 2.54
CA ASN A 37 -57.35 -54.26 1.15
C ASN A 37 -56.59 -52.94 0.87
N THR A 38 -56.19 -52.14 1.85
CA THR A 38 -55.12 -51.09 1.80
C THR A 38 -55.36 -50.21 3.00
N ASN A 39 -54.43 -50.16 3.97
CA ASN A 39 -54.75 -49.61 5.28
C ASN A 39 -53.64 -48.72 5.81
N ILE A 40 -53.82 -47.43 5.57
CA ILE A 40 -53.22 -46.35 6.34
C ILE A 40 -53.68 -46.58 7.79
N ILE A 41 -52.77 -46.97 8.68
CA ILE A 41 -53.08 -47.23 10.10
C ILE A 41 -53.03 -45.92 10.90
N SER A 42 -52.24 -44.94 10.43
CA SER A 42 -52.17 -43.57 10.95
C SER A 42 -51.43 -42.66 9.94
N ASN A 43 -51.38 -41.33 10.17
CA ASN A 43 -50.62 -40.38 9.32
C ASN A 43 -49.12 -40.73 9.17
N ASN A 44 -48.57 -41.60 10.03
CA ASN A 44 -47.15 -41.91 10.12
C ASN A 44 -46.80 -43.39 9.88
N GLU A 45 -47.78 -44.26 9.61
CA GLU A 45 -47.55 -45.70 9.37
C GLU A 45 -48.34 -46.22 8.16
N LEU A 46 -47.62 -46.80 7.20
CA LEU A 46 -48.15 -47.31 5.94
C LEU A 46 -47.72 -48.76 5.75
N ILE A 47 -48.61 -49.61 5.23
CA ILE A 47 -48.32 -51.02 4.98
C ILE A 47 -48.64 -51.37 3.53
N PHE A 48 -47.64 -51.93 2.84
CA PHE A 48 -47.78 -52.42 1.47
C PHE A 48 -47.25 -53.85 1.39
N SER A 49 -47.80 -54.67 0.49
CA SER A 49 -47.12 -55.91 0.11
C SER A 49 -45.93 -55.60 -0.79
N ASP A 50 -44.89 -56.43 -0.72
CA ASP A 50 -43.75 -56.37 -1.63
C ASP A 50 -44.17 -56.46 -3.12
N VAL A 51 -45.17 -57.30 -3.44
CA VAL A 51 -45.79 -57.39 -4.76
C VAL A 51 -46.40 -56.06 -5.20
N TYR A 52 -47.19 -55.42 -4.32
CA TYR A 52 -47.82 -54.14 -4.63
C TYR A 52 -46.79 -53.02 -4.85
N ILE A 53 -45.72 -52.98 -4.05
CA ILE A 53 -44.64 -52.01 -4.24
C ILE A 53 -44.01 -52.17 -5.62
N LYS A 54 -43.71 -53.41 -6.04
CA LYS A 54 -43.11 -53.71 -7.35
C LYS A 54 -44.00 -53.29 -8.51
N GLU A 55 -45.30 -53.58 -8.44
CA GLU A 55 -46.27 -53.23 -9.49
C GLU A 55 -46.55 -51.72 -9.57
N ASN A 56 -46.41 -50.99 -8.46
CA ASN A 56 -46.80 -49.58 -8.35
C ASN A 56 -45.63 -48.63 -7.99
N LEU A 57 -44.40 -48.99 -8.34
CA LEU A 57 -43.17 -48.26 -7.99
C LEU A 57 -43.24 -46.76 -8.28
N LYS A 58 -43.77 -46.36 -9.45
CA LYS A 58 -43.84 -44.93 -9.84
C LYS A 58 -44.72 -44.10 -8.92
N ILE A 59 -45.88 -44.63 -8.55
CA ILE A 59 -46.86 -43.93 -7.72
C ILE A 59 -46.32 -43.82 -6.29
N LEU A 60 -45.83 -44.94 -5.76
CA LEU A 60 -45.29 -44.98 -4.41
C LEU A 60 -44.01 -44.14 -4.27
N SER A 61 -43.13 -44.12 -5.28
CA SER A 61 -41.95 -43.25 -5.26
C SER A 61 -42.32 -41.76 -5.19
N SER A 62 -43.35 -41.33 -5.95
CA SER A 62 -43.88 -39.97 -5.84
C SER A 62 -44.50 -39.69 -4.48
N PHE A 63 -45.23 -40.64 -3.91
CA PHE A 63 -45.84 -40.50 -2.59
C PHE A 63 -44.78 -40.39 -1.48
N ILE A 64 -43.76 -41.26 -1.50
CA ILE A 64 -42.64 -41.22 -0.54
C ILE A 64 -41.84 -39.92 -0.69
N LYS A 65 -41.71 -39.39 -1.92
CA LYS A 65 -41.12 -38.07 -2.15
C LYS A 65 -41.90 -36.96 -1.45
N GLU A 66 -43.21 -36.88 -1.63
CA GLU A 66 -44.03 -35.87 -0.95
C GLU A 66 -43.98 -36.01 0.58
N LEU A 67 -44.02 -37.24 1.10
CA LEU A 67 -43.84 -37.50 2.54
C LEU A 67 -42.48 -37.01 3.04
N SER A 68 -41.41 -37.25 2.27
CA SER A 68 -40.08 -36.79 2.64
C SER A 68 -39.98 -35.26 2.72
N ILE A 69 -40.71 -34.55 1.88
CA ILE A 69 -40.77 -33.08 1.90
C ILE A 69 -41.60 -32.60 3.09
N GLN A 70 -42.80 -33.16 3.26
CA GLN A 70 -43.74 -32.78 4.32
C GLN A 70 -43.15 -32.98 5.72
N TYR A 71 -42.47 -34.10 5.96
CA TYR A 71 -41.90 -34.45 7.26
C TYR A 71 -40.40 -34.12 7.38
N ASN A 72 -39.85 -33.39 6.41
CA ASN A 72 -38.43 -33.00 6.35
C ASN A 72 -37.48 -34.19 6.60
N ILE A 73 -37.77 -35.30 5.93
CA ILE A 73 -37.05 -36.56 6.09
C ILE A 73 -35.76 -36.51 5.28
N ASN A 74 -34.62 -36.70 5.95
CA ASN A 74 -33.31 -36.74 5.32
C ASN A 74 -32.65 -38.14 5.39
N LYS A 75 -33.22 -39.06 6.18
CA LYS A 75 -32.63 -40.38 6.41
C LYS A 75 -33.64 -41.51 6.26
N ALA A 76 -33.24 -42.54 5.51
CA ALA A 76 -33.95 -43.81 5.40
C ALA A 76 -33.26 -44.89 6.24
N ILE A 77 -34.05 -45.67 6.95
CA ILE A 77 -33.58 -46.77 7.79
C ILE A 77 -34.23 -48.07 7.29
N ILE A 78 -33.44 -49.06 6.94
CA ILE A 78 -33.90 -50.35 6.46
C ILE A 78 -33.57 -51.41 7.50
N SER A 79 -34.59 -52.10 8.02
CA SER A 79 -34.40 -53.06 9.10
C SER A 79 -33.72 -54.36 8.65
N LYS A 80 -33.92 -54.76 7.39
CA LYS A 80 -33.45 -56.01 6.81
C LYS A 80 -32.75 -55.77 5.48
N ILE A 81 -31.56 -56.33 5.29
CA ILE A 81 -30.72 -56.08 4.12
C ILE A 81 -31.41 -56.52 2.82
N GLU A 82 -32.21 -57.59 2.85
CA GLU A 82 -32.99 -58.09 1.70
C GLU A 82 -34.05 -57.10 1.18
N LEU A 83 -34.48 -56.12 1.98
CA LEU A 83 -35.38 -55.06 1.54
C LEU A 83 -34.65 -53.99 0.71
N THR A 84 -33.33 -53.86 0.89
CA THR A 84 -32.54 -52.75 0.34
C THR A 84 -32.69 -52.56 -1.16
N PRO A 85 -32.64 -53.60 -2.02
CA PRO A 85 -32.80 -53.41 -3.45
C PRO A 85 -34.14 -52.80 -3.84
N LEU A 86 -35.23 -53.28 -3.24
CA LEU A 86 -36.59 -52.78 -3.49
C LEU A 86 -36.75 -51.33 -2.99
N ILE A 87 -36.23 -51.04 -1.79
CA ILE A 87 -36.34 -49.69 -1.21
C ILE A 87 -35.47 -48.69 -1.97
N LEU A 88 -34.26 -49.04 -2.40
CA LEU A 88 -33.44 -48.14 -3.23
C LEU A 88 -34.15 -47.77 -4.54
N GLN A 89 -34.81 -48.74 -5.20
CA GLN A 89 -35.64 -48.46 -6.37
C GLN A 89 -36.78 -47.48 -6.06
N LEU A 90 -37.43 -47.64 -4.91
CA LEU A 90 -38.49 -46.75 -4.44
C LEU A 90 -37.97 -45.32 -4.16
N LEU A 91 -36.76 -45.22 -3.62
CA LEU A 91 -36.14 -43.96 -3.24
C LEU A 91 -35.49 -43.20 -4.41
N LYS A 92 -35.37 -43.77 -5.62
CA LYS A 92 -34.70 -43.13 -6.78
C LYS A 92 -35.09 -41.67 -7.05
N LYS A 93 -36.35 -41.27 -6.80
CA LYS A 93 -36.85 -39.90 -7.01
C LYS A 93 -36.91 -39.03 -5.74
N THR A 94 -36.53 -39.57 -4.59
CA THR A 94 -36.70 -38.96 -3.27
C THR A 94 -35.45 -38.17 -2.88
N THR A 95 -35.20 -37.07 -3.58
CA THR A 95 -33.97 -36.28 -3.48
C THR A 95 -33.65 -35.71 -2.10
N ASN A 96 -34.63 -35.64 -1.20
CA ASN A 96 -34.45 -35.12 0.16
C ASN A 96 -33.72 -36.11 1.08
N ILE A 97 -33.75 -37.41 0.77
CA ILE A 97 -33.13 -38.45 1.59
C ILE A 97 -31.68 -38.65 1.16
N THR A 98 -30.74 -38.10 1.93
CA THR A 98 -29.30 -38.18 1.65
C THR A 98 -28.61 -39.31 2.40
N ASP A 99 -29.24 -39.84 3.44
CA ASP A 99 -28.64 -40.80 4.37
C ASP A 99 -29.41 -42.12 4.38
N LEU A 100 -28.69 -43.24 4.29
CA LEU A 100 -29.24 -44.57 4.39
C LEU A 100 -28.60 -45.34 5.54
N GLU A 101 -29.40 -46.00 6.38
CA GLU A 101 -28.91 -46.92 7.41
C GLU A 101 -29.54 -48.29 7.25
N ILE A 102 -28.71 -49.33 7.15
CA ILE A 102 -29.13 -50.73 7.21
C ILE A 102 -28.87 -51.21 8.64
N LYS A 103 -29.93 -51.60 9.36
CA LYS A 103 -29.84 -52.02 10.77
C LYS A 103 -29.33 -53.43 10.95
N GLU A 104 -29.58 -54.31 9.99
CA GLU A 104 -29.22 -55.73 10.09
C GLU A 104 -27.70 -55.93 10.12
N GLU A 105 -27.27 -56.87 10.95
CA GLU A 105 -25.85 -57.20 11.18
C GLU A 105 -25.30 -58.15 10.10
N GLU A 106 -25.51 -57.79 8.84
CA GLU A 106 -25.06 -58.56 7.67
C GLU A 106 -24.07 -57.77 6.80
N THR A 107 -23.31 -58.49 5.98
CA THR A 107 -22.33 -57.88 5.08
C THR A 107 -23.02 -57.31 3.85
N LEU A 108 -22.74 -56.06 3.52
CA LEU A 108 -23.24 -55.37 2.34
C LEU A 108 -22.79 -56.11 1.06
N THR A 109 -23.73 -56.38 0.17
CA THR A 109 -23.46 -57.03 -1.11
C THR A 109 -23.06 -56.01 -2.20
N TYR A 110 -22.36 -56.48 -3.24
CA TYR A 110 -21.98 -55.65 -4.38
C TYR A 110 -23.20 -55.06 -5.12
N GLU A 111 -24.27 -55.85 -5.30
CA GLU A 111 -25.52 -55.42 -5.96
C GLU A 111 -26.12 -54.16 -5.28
N ILE A 112 -26.13 -54.13 -3.95
CA ILE A 112 -26.60 -52.96 -3.19
C ILE A 112 -25.70 -51.75 -3.45
N CYS A 113 -24.39 -51.93 -3.59
CA CYS A 113 -23.48 -50.83 -3.93
C CYS A 113 -23.78 -50.24 -5.32
N GLU A 114 -24.09 -51.07 -6.32
CA GLU A 114 -24.49 -50.59 -7.65
C GLU A 114 -25.79 -49.78 -7.60
N LEU A 115 -26.79 -50.28 -6.87
CA LEU A 115 -28.05 -49.57 -6.69
C LEU A 115 -27.90 -48.24 -5.93
N LEU A 116 -26.97 -48.16 -4.98
CA LEU A 116 -26.62 -46.91 -4.30
C LEU A 116 -26.02 -45.89 -5.26
N ILE A 117 -25.13 -46.33 -6.15
CA ILE A 117 -24.51 -45.47 -7.17
C ILE A 117 -25.56 -44.95 -8.14
N GLU A 118 -26.53 -45.78 -8.55
CA GLU A 118 -27.67 -45.35 -9.35
C GLU A 118 -28.56 -44.33 -8.61
N THR A 119 -28.58 -44.37 -7.27
CA THR A 119 -29.37 -43.50 -6.40
C THR A 119 -28.53 -42.29 -5.97
N SER A 120 -28.14 -41.47 -6.94
CA SER A 120 -27.09 -40.44 -6.84
C SER A 120 -27.26 -39.36 -5.77
N HIS A 121 -28.44 -39.24 -5.16
CA HIS A 121 -28.71 -38.29 -4.08
C HIS A 121 -28.38 -38.85 -2.69
N ILE A 122 -28.27 -40.16 -2.52
CA ILE A 122 -27.79 -40.77 -1.27
C ILE A 122 -26.27 -40.57 -1.21
N ARG A 123 -25.83 -39.82 -0.21
CA ARG A 123 -24.41 -39.46 0.00
C ARG A 123 -23.78 -40.21 1.16
N ASN A 124 -24.58 -40.76 2.08
CA ASN A 124 -24.07 -41.49 3.24
C ASN A 124 -24.77 -42.83 3.37
N ILE A 125 -24.01 -43.88 3.64
CA ILE A 125 -24.54 -45.20 4.02
C ILE A 125 -23.92 -45.67 5.33
N THR A 126 -24.77 -46.15 6.23
CA THR A 126 -24.37 -46.89 7.42
C THR A 126 -24.78 -48.35 7.27
N CYS A 127 -23.83 -49.28 7.39
CA CYS A 127 -24.07 -50.72 7.31
C CYS A 127 -23.25 -51.46 8.37
N TYR A 128 -23.52 -52.75 8.58
CA TYR A 128 -22.76 -53.53 9.55
C TYR A 128 -21.35 -53.82 9.07
N ASN A 129 -21.19 -54.50 7.94
CA ASN A 129 -19.88 -54.82 7.37
C ASN A 129 -19.88 -54.69 5.85
N LEU A 130 -18.72 -54.52 5.23
CA LEU A 130 -18.55 -54.59 3.78
C LEU A 130 -17.08 -54.86 3.41
N GLN A 131 -16.87 -55.35 2.19
CA GLN A 131 -15.52 -55.63 1.70
C GLN A 131 -14.77 -54.32 1.39
N PRO A 132 -13.44 -54.26 1.63
CA PRO A 132 -12.60 -53.08 1.38
C PRO A 132 -12.83 -52.36 0.05
N PHE A 133 -12.85 -53.11 -1.07
CA PHE A 133 -13.01 -52.51 -2.40
C PHE A 133 -14.38 -51.86 -2.61
N MET A 134 -15.41 -52.28 -1.85
CA MET A 134 -16.75 -51.70 -1.94
C MET A 134 -16.78 -50.30 -1.31
N ILE A 135 -16.00 -50.06 -0.25
CA ILE A 135 -15.83 -48.72 0.32
C ILE A 135 -15.15 -47.81 -0.70
N GLU A 136 -14.08 -48.29 -1.36
CA GLU A 136 -13.41 -47.53 -2.41
C GLU A 136 -14.34 -47.21 -3.60
N LEU A 137 -15.18 -48.18 -3.98
CA LEU A 137 -16.17 -48.02 -5.03
C LEU A 137 -17.22 -46.95 -4.70
N LEU A 138 -17.77 -47.00 -3.49
CA LEU A 138 -18.76 -46.04 -3.00
C LEU A 138 -18.14 -44.64 -2.88
N ASP A 139 -16.93 -44.56 -2.32
CA ASP A 139 -16.18 -43.31 -2.15
C ASP A 139 -15.91 -42.62 -3.50
N LYS A 140 -15.49 -43.38 -4.52
CA LYS A 140 -15.29 -42.87 -5.89
C LYS A 140 -16.55 -42.24 -6.49
N ASN A 141 -17.73 -42.66 -6.05
CA ASN A 141 -19.01 -42.12 -6.47
C ASN A 141 -19.59 -41.08 -5.49
N ASN A 142 -18.78 -40.54 -4.58
CA ASN A 142 -19.15 -39.57 -3.56
C ASN A 142 -20.22 -40.10 -2.59
N ILE A 143 -20.12 -41.37 -2.20
CA ILE A 143 -20.95 -42.01 -1.17
C ILE A 143 -20.05 -42.41 -0.01
N ALA A 144 -20.16 -41.71 1.12
CA ALA A 144 -19.41 -42.02 2.33
C ALA A 144 -20.02 -43.23 3.05
N CYS A 145 -19.18 -44.20 3.40
CA CYS A 145 -19.62 -45.43 4.06
C CYS A 145 -19.16 -45.51 5.52
N THR A 146 -20.09 -45.78 6.43
CA THR A 146 -19.83 -46.08 7.84
C THR A 146 -20.13 -47.55 8.11
N SER A 147 -19.09 -48.33 8.37
CA SER A 147 -19.20 -49.72 8.84
C SER A 147 -19.33 -49.74 10.37
N LYS A 148 -20.21 -50.57 10.92
CA LYS A 148 -20.38 -50.79 12.37
C LYS A 148 -19.49 -51.91 12.92
N CYS A 149 -19.03 -52.83 12.06
CA CYS A 149 -18.19 -53.96 12.44
C CYS A 149 -16.82 -53.46 12.92
N GLU A 150 -16.51 -53.80 14.17
CA GLU A 150 -15.24 -53.46 14.81
C GLU A 150 -14.21 -54.52 14.47
N ILE A 151 -12.99 -54.09 14.18
CA ILE A 151 -11.85 -55.00 14.07
C ILE A 151 -11.31 -55.18 15.50
N LEU A 152 -10.82 -56.36 15.86
CA LEU A 152 -10.17 -56.55 17.16
C LEU A 152 -8.77 -55.89 17.10
N TYR A 153 -8.49 -54.92 17.98
CA TYR A 153 -7.20 -54.22 18.03
C TYR A 153 -6.36 -54.62 19.24
N LEU A 154 -5.04 -54.54 19.06
CA LEU A 154 -4.03 -54.89 20.07
C LEU A 154 -3.12 -53.71 20.45
N SER A 155 -3.01 -52.64 19.63
CA SER A 155 -2.03 -51.56 19.87
C SER A 155 -2.61 -50.23 20.38
N ASN A 156 -1.77 -49.50 21.12
CA ASN A 156 -2.06 -48.17 21.65
C ASN A 156 -2.28 -47.13 20.54
N PHE A 157 -1.62 -47.28 19.39
CA PHE A 157 -1.79 -46.40 18.23
C PHE A 157 -3.21 -46.45 17.70
N MET A 158 -3.79 -47.64 17.52
CA MET A 158 -5.13 -47.78 16.97
C MET A 158 -6.19 -47.24 17.93
N GLU A 159 -6.04 -47.52 19.23
CA GLU A 159 -6.94 -47.03 20.27
C GLU A 159 -6.92 -45.50 20.39
N LYS A 160 -5.73 -44.89 20.55
CA LYS A 160 -5.58 -43.42 20.68
C LYS A 160 -6.11 -42.65 19.48
N ASN A 161 -6.17 -43.29 18.32
CA ASN A 161 -6.66 -42.70 17.08
C ASN A 161 -8.10 -43.07 16.73
N ASN A 162 -8.81 -43.82 17.58
CA ASN A 162 -10.15 -44.35 17.32
C ASN A 162 -10.25 -45.03 15.94
N LEU A 163 -9.24 -45.84 15.62
CA LEU A 163 -9.14 -46.53 14.35
C LEU A 163 -9.85 -47.88 14.42
N LEU A 164 -11.02 -47.93 15.09
CA LEU A 164 -11.67 -49.18 15.50
C LEU A 164 -12.46 -49.92 14.40
N ARG A 165 -12.59 -49.31 13.23
CA ARG A 165 -13.43 -49.80 12.13
C ARG A 165 -12.71 -49.52 10.82
N TYR A 166 -12.98 -50.34 9.80
CA TYR A 166 -12.35 -50.13 8.50
C TYR A 166 -12.67 -48.74 7.93
N SER A 167 -13.92 -48.28 8.04
CA SER A 167 -14.34 -46.94 7.63
C SER A 167 -13.55 -45.84 8.38
N ASN A 168 -13.33 -45.99 9.69
CA ASN A 168 -12.51 -45.06 10.46
C ASN A 168 -11.06 -45.00 9.95
N ILE A 169 -10.46 -46.14 9.60
CA ILE A 169 -9.10 -46.22 9.03
C ILE A 169 -9.06 -45.54 7.67
N TYR A 170 -10.02 -45.84 6.79
CA TYR A 170 -10.06 -45.36 5.42
C TYR A 170 -10.17 -43.83 5.36
N TYR A 171 -11.11 -43.25 6.12
CA TYR A 171 -11.46 -41.83 6.10
C TYR A 171 -10.68 -40.95 7.09
N LYS A 172 -9.83 -41.53 7.96
CA LYS A 172 -9.07 -40.73 8.94
C LYS A 172 -8.22 -39.67 8.24
N ASN A 173 -8.35 -38.42 8.67
CA ASN A 173 -7.56 -37.31 8.13
C ASN A 173 -6.42 -36.85 9.05
N ASN A 174 -6.46 -37.24 10.32
CA ASN A 174 -5.49 -36.85 11.33
C ASN A 174 -5.19 -38.01 12.28
N ILE A 175 -3.91 -38.21 12.59
CA ILE A 175 -3.49 -39.21 13.58
C ILE A 175 -2.53 -38.58 14.59
N ARG A 176 -2.46 -39.17 15.78
CA ARG A 176 -1.53 -38.86 16.85
C ARG A 176 -0.57 -40.02 17.04
N ILE A 177 0.71 -39.72 17.09
CA ILE A 177 1.78 -40.66 17.36
C ILE A 177 2.51 -40.21 18.62
N THR A 178 2.76 -41.16 19.51
CA THR A 178 3.63 -40.98 20.68
C THR A 178 4.95 -41.65 20.37
N PHE A 179 6.05 -40.89 20.31
CA PHE A 179 7.37 -41.50 20.16
C PHE A 179 7.95 -41.93 21.52
N PRO A 180 8.74 -43.01 21.58
CA PRO A 180 9.06 -43.94 20.47
C PRO A 180 7.90 -44.89 20.14
N LEU A 181 7.78 -45.31 18.87
CA LEU A 181 6.77 -46.28 18.43
C LEU A 181 7.17 -47.70 18.88
N SER A 182 6.22 -48.44 19.46
CA SER A 182 6.40 -49.88 19.70
C SER A 182 6.39 -50.66 18.38
N LEU A 183 6.85 -51.93 18.40
CA LEU A 183 6.81 -52.79 17.22
C LEU A 183 5.37 -53.04 16.73
N GLU A 184 4.43 -53.15 17.66
CA GLU A 184 3.01 -53.30 17.36
C GLU A 184 2.42 -52.03 16.76
N ASP A 185 2.68 -50.86 17.37
CA ASP A 185 2.22 -49.56 16.83
C ASP A 185 2.82 -49.29 15.44
N LEU A 186 4.07 -49.69 15.21
CA LEU A 186 4.72 -49.55 13.90
C LEU A 186 4.02 -50.42 12.84
N LYS A 187 3.67 -51.66 13.17
CA LYS A 187 2.96 -52.56 12.27
C LYS A 187 1.56 -52.00 11.93
N ASP A 188 0.82 -51.57 12.94
CA ASP A 188 -0.52 -51.01 12.76
C ASP A 188 -0.48 -49.67 12.01
N LEU A 189 0.53 -48.84 12.22
CA LEU A 189 0.75 -47.63 11.42
C LEU A 189 1.01 -47.99 9.94
N GLN A 190 1.79 -49.05 9.66
CA GLN A 190 2.00 -49.51 8.29
C GLN A 190 0.70 -49.97 7.64
N ASP A 191 -0.13 -50.72 8.35
CA ASP A 191 -1.41 -51.20 7.83
C ASP A 191 -2.41 -50.06 7.64
N PHE A 192 -2.45 -49.11 8.57
CA PHE A 192 -3.17 -47.85 8.42
C PHE A 192 -2.72 -47.10 7.15
N LEU A 193 -1.41 -46.95 6.92
CA LEU A 193 -0.87 -46.29 5.73
C LEU A 193 -1.07 -47.07 4.44
N LYS A 194 -1.41 -48.37 4.45
CA LYS A 194 -1.83 -49.11 3.26
C LYS A 194 -3.27 -48.78 2.89
N ILE A 195 -4.15 -48.74 3.90
CA ILE A 195 -5.60 -48.61 3.73
C ILE A 195 -6.03 -47.17 3.52
N ASN A 196 -5.53 -46.25 4.34
CA ASN A 196 -6.01 -44.87 4.42
C ASN A 196 -5.88 -44.12 3.08
N LYS A 197 -6.85 -43.26 2.74
CA LYS A 197 -6.77 -42.38 1.56
C LYS A 197 -6.73 -40.89 1.91
N TYR A 198 -7.12 -40.53 3.13
CA TYR A 198 -7.49 -39.17 3.51
C TYR A 198 -6.53 -38.48 4.49
N LEU A 199 -5.43 -39.11 4.89
CA LEU A 199 -4.47 -38.58 5.86
C LEU A 199 -3.88 -37.24 5.39
N LYS A 200 -4.06 -36.21 6.21
CA LYS A 200 -3.57 -34.84 6.01
C LYS A 200 -2.62 -34.38 7.11
N ALA A 201 -2.78 -34.87 8.34
CA ALA A 201 -1.99 -34.43 9.47
C ALA A 201 -1.54 -35.58 10.39
N ILE A 202 -0.30 -35.51 10.86
CA ILE A 202 0.25 -36.41 11.88
C ILE A 202 0.75 -35.54 13.02
N HIS A 203 0.17 -35.71 14.19
CA HIS A 203 0.55 -35.02 15.41
C HIS A 203 1.52 -35.89 16.19
N VAL A 204 2.64 -35.32 16.58
CA VAL A 204 3.69 -35.99 17.34
C VAL A 204 3.88 -35.24 18.66
N ASN A 205 3.90 -35.97 19.76
CA ASN A 205 4.06 -35.42 21.11
C ASN A 205 5.44 -34.79 21.36
N SER A 206 6.51 -35.42 20.88
CA SER A 206 7.89 -35.00 21.08
C SER A 206 8.76 -35.22 19.84
N LEU A 207 9.81 -34.42 19.70
CA LEU A 207 10.80 -34.55 18.64
C LEU A 207 11.89 -35.54 19.06
N ILE A 208 11.84 -36.72 18.46
CA ILE A 208 12.96 -37.67 18.45
C ILE A 208 13.44 -37.78 17.00
N ASN A 209 14.64 -37.27 16.71
CA ASN A 209 15.14 -37.11 15.33
C ASN A 209 15.10 -38.42 14.53
N ASN A 210 15.57 -39.53 15.11
CA ASN A 210 15.56 -40.84 14.45
C ASN A 210 14.13 -41.33 14.13
N GLU A 211 13.19 -41.16 15.08
CA GLU A 211 11.79 -41.54 14.91
C GLU A 211 11.08 -40.69 13.85
N LEU A 212 11.38 -39.38 13.80
CA LEU A 212 10.86 -38.51 12.75
C LEU A 212 11.36 -38.93 11.37
N GLU A 213 12.65 -39.26 11.24
CA GLU A 213 13.23 -39.74 9.99
C GLU A 213 12.61 -41.08 9.56
N ASN A 214 12.43 -42.02 10.51
CA ASN A 214 11.74 -43.29 10.27
C ASN A 214 10.30 -43.10 9.81
N LEU A 215 9.54 -42.22 10.46
CA LEU A 215 8.18 -41.87 10.08
C LEU A 215 8.13 -41.30 8.65
N VAL A 216 9.01 -40.35 8.32
CA VAL A 216 9.07 -39.76 6.98
C VAL A 216 9.42 -40.82 5.92
N ASN A 217 10.37 -41.72 6.21
CA ASN A 217 10.71 -42.84 5.32
C ASN A 217 9.51 -43.78 5.11
N LEU A 218 8.73 -44.05 6.14
CA LEU A 218 7.50 -44.84 6.06
C LEU A 218 6.47 -44.18 5.15
N LEU A 219 6.25 -42.88 5.30
CA LEU A 219 5.33 -42.10 4.46
C LEU A 219 5.77 -42.12 2.99
N ILE A 220 7.06 -41.98 2.72
CA ILE A 220 7.63 -42.08 1.37
C ILE A 220 7.39 -43.48 0.79
N LYS A 221 7.66 -44.54 1.56
CA LYS A 221 7.45 -45.94 1.16
C LYS A 221 6.00 -46.20 0.71
N TYR A 222 5.02 -45.61 1.40
CA TYR A 222 3.60 -45.73 1.07
C TYR A 222 3.06 -44.58 0.19
N ASN A 223 3.93 -43.84 -0.50
CA ASN A 223 3.57 -42.76 -1.42
C ASN A 223 2.66 -41.66 -0.82
N ARG A 224 2.80 -41.37 0.47
CA ARG A 224 2.03 -40.35 1.17
C ARG A 224 2.68 -38.98 1.01
N LYS A 225 1.91 -38.05 0.45
CA LYS A 225 2.33 -36.68 0.09
C LYS A 225 1.25 -35.68 0.49
N ASN A 226 1.59 -34.40 0.48
CA ASN A 226 0.68 -33.29 0.81
C ASN A 226 0.10 -33.36 2.23
N LEU A 227 0.93 -33.79 3.19
CA LEU A 227 0.54 -33.90 4.60
C LEU A 227 1.49 -33.14 5.52
N LYS A 228 1.00 -32.81 6.72
CA LYS A 228 1.71 -32.03 7.72
C LYS A 228 2.05 -32.89 8.94
N ILE A 229 3.30 -32.86 9.38
CA ILE A 229 3.73 -33.41 10.67
C ILE A 229 3.83 -32.24 11.65
N ILE A 230 2.97 -32.27 12.67
CA ILE A 230 2.84 -31.22 13.68
C ILE A 230 3.49 -31.72 14.96
N ILE A 231 4.49 -31.01 15.45
CA ILE A 231 5.26 -31.36 16.64
C ILE A 231 4.76 -30.51 17.80
N HIS A 232 4.36 -31.16 18.89
CA HIS A 232 3.74 -30.57 20.08
C HIS A 232 4.75 -30.28 21.19
N GLU A 233 6.05 -30.47 20.94
CA GLU A 233 7.11 -30.15 21.89
C GLU A 233 7.39 -28.63 21.91
N ASN A 234 7.52 -28.07 23.11
CA ASN A 234 8.01 -26.71 23.29
C ASN A 234 9.54 -26.68 23.10
N ILE A 235 9.98 -26.51 21.85
CA ILE A 235 11.40 -26.51 21.50
C ILE A 235 12.02 -25.15 21.86
N THR A 236 12.76 -25.10 22.96
CA THR A 236 13.51 -23.92 23.41
C THR A 236 14.95 -23.88 22.87
N GLU A 237 15.50 -25.03 22.49
CA GLU A 237 16.86 -25.15 21.98
C GLU A 237 16.99 -24.76 20.50
N GLN A 238 17.85 -23.79 20.21
CA GLN A 238 18.10 -23.31 18.85
C GLN A 238 18.57 -24.43 17.90
N LYS A 239 19.41 -25.37 18.39
CA LYS A 239 19.90 -26.51 17.60
C LYS A 239 18.77 -27.41 17.08
N LYS A 240 17.77 -27.71 17.92
CA LYS A 240 16.60 -28.51 17.53
C LYS A 240 15.72 -27.76 16.52
N ALA A 241 15.53 -26.46 16.72
CA ALA A 241 14.77 -25.62 15.78
C ALA A 241 15.44 -25.53 14.40
N ASP A 242 16.76 -25.36 14.36
CA ASP A 242 17.53 -25.32 13.12
C ASP A 242 17.53 -26.67 12.38
N TYR A 243 17.64 -27.78 13.12
CA TYR A 243 17.48 -29.13 12.56
C TYR A 243 16.12 -29.28 11.84
N LEU A 244 15.02 -28.91 12.51
CA LEU A 244 13.68 -28.97 11.92
C LEU A 244 13.54 -28.07 10.70
N LYS A 245 14.06 -26.83 10.76
CA LYS A 245 14.01 -25.89 9.63
C LYS A 245 14.71 -26.46 8.40
N ASN A 246 15.88 -27.06 8.60
CA ASN A 246 16.67 -27.67 7.54
C ASN A 246 15.96 -28.91 6.95
N LYS A 247 15.47 -29.82 7.80
CA LYS A 247 14.72 -31.01 7.36
C LYS A 247 13.41 -30.64 6.66
N ASN A 248 12.69 -29.65 7.17
CA ASN A 248 11.45 -29.15 6.55
C ASN A 248 11.69 -28.65 5.13
N LYS A 249 12.78 -27.92 4.88
CA LYS A 249 13.15 -27.44 3.53
C LYS A 249 13.31 -28.61 2.55
N ILE A 250 13.95 -29.70 2.98
CA ILE A 250 14.17 -30.91 2.18
C ILE A 250 12.85 -31.64 1.95
N TYR A 251 12.10 -31.95 3.02
CA TYR A 251 10.88 -32.75 2.96
C TYR A 251 9.75 -32.05 2.22
N LYS A 252 9.60 -30.73 2.41
CA LYS A 252 8.62 -29.90 1.69
C LYS A 252 8.89 -29.91 0.18
N LYS A 253 10.15 -29.75 -0.23
CA LYS A 253 10.53 -29.66 -1.65
C LYS A 253 10.41 -31.02 -2.33
N LYS A 254 10.96 -32.08 -1.74
CA LYS A 254 11.12 -33.39 -2.39
C LYS A 254 9.89 -34.29 -2.23
N TYR A 255 9.25 -34.27 -1.06
CA TYR A 255 8.20 -35.23 -0.71
C TYR A 255 6.82 -34.59 -0.45
N LYS A 256 6.73 -33.25 -0.49
CA LYS A 256 5.51 -32.51 -0.11
C LYS A 256 5.02 -32.87 1.30
N ILE A 257 5.95 -33.16 2.21
CA ILE A 257 5.69 -33.36 3.64
C ILE A 257 6.15 -32.12 4.38
N TYR A 258 5.26 -31.52 5.17
CA TYR A 258 5.47 -30.24 5.82
C TYR A 258 5.70 -30.46 7.31
N LEU A 259 6.84 -30.06 7.84
CA LEU A 259 7.07 -30.04 9.29
C LEU A 259 6.64 -28.69 9.85
N SER A 260 5.98 -28.71 11.00
CA SER A 260 5.61 -27.51 11.73
C SER A 260 5.66 -27.72 13.24
N LEU A 261 5.95 -26.64 13.95
CA LEU A 261 5.82 -26.57 15.39
C LEU A 261 4.44 -26.03 15.76
N GLU A 262 3.85 -26.61 16.78
CA GLU A 262 2.73 -26.01 17.50
C GLU A 262 3.30 -25.19 18.65
N TYR A 263 3.27 -23.86 18.51
CA TYR A 263 3.81 -22.97 19.54
C TYR A 263 2.88 -22.94 20.75
N SER A 264 3.45 -22.92 21.96
CA SER A 264 2.66 -22.72 23.16
C SER A 264 2.05 -21.32 23.20
N GLN A 265 0.88 -21.19 23.83
CA GLN A 265 0.21 -19.89 23.98
C GLN A 265 1.10 -18.85 24.67
N GLU A 266 1.84 -19.27 25.70
CA GLU A 266 2.78 -18.42 26.44
C GLU A 266 3.91 -17.85 25.54
N TYR A 267 4.42 -18.65 24.59
CA TYR A 267 5.43 -18.19 23.64
C TYR A 267 4.86 -17.15 22.68
N LEU A 268 3.64 -17.37 22.20
CA LEU A 268 2.93 -16.46 21.30
C LEU A 268 2.68 -15.11 21.98
N ASP A 269 2.13 -15.12 23.20
CA ASP A 269 1.83 -13.90 23.95
C ASP A 269 3.09 -13.06 24.22
N LYS A 270 4.21 -13.71 24.52
CA LYS A 270 5.48 -13.02 24.81
C LYS A 270 6.15 -12.42 23.56
N ASN A 271 6.00 -13.03 22.38
CA ASN A 271 6.80 -12.68 21.20
C ASN A 271 6.03 -11.99 20.07
N ILE A 272 4.72 -12.22 19.93
CA ILE A 272 3.90 -11.61 18.87
C ILE A 272 3.99 -10.08 18.96
N PHE A 273 3.82 -9.52 20.16
CA PHE A 273 3.80 -8.08 20.35
C PHE A 273 5.16 -7.43 20.02
N LYS A 274 6.26 -8.06 20.46
CA LYS A 274 7.62 -7.59 20.16
C LYS A 274 7.91 -7.64 18.65
N GLN A 275 7.48 -8.71 17.97
CA GLN A 275 7.67 -8.85 16.53
C GLN A 275 6.81 -7.88 15.73
N ALA A 276 5.56 -7.64 16.14
CA ALA A 276 4.68 -6.66 15.54
C ALA A 276 5.27 -5.24 15.65
N ILE A 277 5.69 -4.82 16.85
CA ILE A 277 6.28 -3.48 17.07
C ILE A 277 7.52 -3.29 16.20
N THR A 278 8.44 -4.26 16.18
CA THR A 278 9.69 -4.12 15.41
C THR A 278 9.46 -4.05 13.91
N ASN A 279 8.49 -4.80 13.37
CA ASN A 279 8.12 -4.71 11.97
C ASN A 279 7.42 -3.38 11.65
N THR A 280 6.50 -2.93 12.50
CA THR A 280 5.82 -1.64 12.33
C THR A 280 6.83 -0.49 12.33
N LEU A 281 7.77 -0.47 13.27
CA LEU A 281 8.81 0.56 13.34
C LEU A 281 9.70 0.59 12.08
N LYS A 282 10.06 -0.58 11.52
CA LYS A 282 10.82 -0.64 10.27
C LYS A 282 10.04 -0.04 9.09
N ILE A 283 8.75 -0.36 8.98
CA ILE A 283 7.88 0.19 7.92
C ILE A 283 7.75 1.70 8.08
N CYS A 284 7.48 2.19 9.30
CA CYS A 284 7.43 3.62 9.58
C CYS A 284 8.75 4.32 9.21
N GLY A 285 9.89 3.73 9.57
CA GLY A 285 11.21 4.28 9.21
C GLY A 285 11.43 4.39 7.69
N LEU A 286 10.99 3.39 6.92
CA LEU A 286 11.06 3.43 5.46
C LEU A 286 10.16 4.54 4.86
N ILE A 287 8.94 4.69 5.38
CA ILE A 287 8.01 5.74 4.92
C ILE A 287 8.58 7.13 5.19
N VAL A 288 9.09 7.37 6.40
CA VAL A 288 9.69 8.67 6.75
C VAL A 288 10.90 8.97 5.87
N SER A 289 11.78 7.99 5.65
CA SER A 289 12.94 8.16 4.74
C SER A 289 12.51 8.53 3.31
N SER A 290 11.48 7.84 2.78
CA SER A 290 10.94 8.14 1.45
C SER A 290 10.36 9.55 1.35
N LEU A 291 9.67 10.03 2.39
CA LEU A 291 9.11 11.38 2.41
C LEU A 291 10.20 12.45 2.43
N VAL A 292 11.29 12.24 3.20
CA VAL A 292 12.43 13.16 3.22
C VAL A 292 13.07 13.27 1.84
N VAL A 293 13.28 12.15 1.14
CA VAL A 293 13.83 12.16 -0.23
C VAL A 293 12.94 12.95 -1.17
N LEU A 294 11.62 12.71 -1.16
CA LEU A 294 10.67 13.44 -2.01
C LEU A 294 10.72 14.95 -1.79
N VAL A 295 10.77 15.40 -0.54
CA VAL A 295 10.85 16.84 -0.21
C VAL A 295 12.16 17.44 -0.72
N VAL A 296 13.29 16.78 -0.49
CA VAL A 296 14.60 17.26 -0.96
C VAL A 296 14.65 17.32 -2.49
N THR A 297 14.13 16.30 -3.17
CA THR A 297 14.06 16.28 -4.63
C THR A 297 13.16 17.39 -5.17
N TYR A 298 11.99 17.59 -4.57
CA TYR A 298 11.07 18.67 -4.96
C TYR A 298 11.72 20.06 -4.84
N ILE A 299 12.35 20.34 -3.70
CA ILE A 299 13.06 21.61 -3.47
C ILE A 299 14.19 21.77 -4.49
N GLY A 300 14.98 20.72 -4.74
CA GLY A 300 16.05 20.72 -5.73
C GLY A 300 15.56 21.05 -7.15
N ILE A 301 14.47 20.41 -7.58
CA ILE A 301 13.87 20.66 -8.90
C ILE A 301 13.33 22.09 -8.97
N SER A 302 12.61 22.57 -7.95
CA SER A 302 12.07 23.92 -7.92
C SER A 302 13.18 24.97 -8.05
N ASN A 303 14.29 24.79 -7.33
CA ASN A 303 15.44 25.70 -7.41
C ASN A 303 16.12 25.66 -8.79
N TYR A 304 16.24 24.48 -9.39
CA TYR A 304 16.81 24.33 -10.73
C TYR A 304 15.93 24.99 -11.80
N VAL A 305 14.60 24.84 -11.69
CA VAL A 305 13.66 25.51 -12.59
C VAL A 305 13.76 27.03 -12.49
N ALA A 306 13.80 27.57 -11.26
CA ALA A 306 13.98 29.00 -11.03
C ALA A 306 15.30 29.52 -11.66
N TYR A 307 16.41 28.81 -11.45
CA TYR A 307 17.69 29.14 -12.08
C TYR A 307 17.61 29.15 -13.60
N LYS A 308 17.05 28.08 -14.20
CA LYS A 308 16.95 27.95 -15.65
C LYS A 308 16.05 29.02 -16.28
N GLN A 309 14.95 29.40 -15.63
CA GLN A 309 14.05 30.44 -16.12
C GLN A 309 14.76 31.80 -16.20
N VAL A 310 15.45 32.20 -15.14
CA VAL A 310 16.16 33.50 -15.10
C VAL A 310 17.32 33.51 -16.09
N ASN A 311 18.10 32.42 -16.16
CA ASN A 311 19.19 32.32 -17.12
C ASN A 311 18.70 32.40 -18.55
N LYS A 312 17.57 31.75 -18.88
CA LYS A 312 16.99 31.85 -20.21
C LYS A 312 16.62 33.30 -20.54
N ILE A 313 15.99 34.03 -19.61
CA ILE A 313 15.68 35.45 -19.81
C ILE A 313 16.96 36.25 -20.04
N GLN A 314 18.04 36.01 -19.29
CA GLN A 314 19.32 36.68 -19.51
C GLN A 314 19.95 36.36 -20.88
N GLU A 315 19.85 35.11 -21.35
CA GLU A 315 20.28 34.72 -22.70
C GLU A 315 19.45 35.44 -23.78
N ASP A 316 18.13 35.46 -23.63
CA ASP A 316 17.21 36.14 -24.56
C ASP A 316 17.50 37.66 -24.61
N LEU A 317 17.77 38.29 -23.45
CA LEU A 317 18.14 39.71 -23.38
C LEU A 317 19.50 39.99 -24.06
N ALA A 318 20.48 39.12 -23.88
CA ALA A 318 21.78 39.25 -24.53
C ALA A 318 21.65 39.17 -26.07
N GLU A 319 20.79 38.29 -26.58
CA GLU A 319 20.47 38.21 -28.01
C GLU A 319 19.83 39.51 -28.52
N VAL A 320 18.90 40.09 -27.76
CA VAL A 320 18.28 41.39 -28.10
C VAL A 320 19.33 42.49 -28.18
N ILE A 321 20.25 42.56 -27.22
CA ILE A 321 21.33 43.55 -27.19
C ILE A 321 22.22 43.43 -28.43
N GLU A 322 22.55 42.21 -28.86
CA GLU A 322 23.40 41.96 -30.04
C GLU A 322 22.67 42.23 -31.36
N ALA A 323 21.36 41.94 -31.43
CA ALA A 323 20.57 42.03 -32.66
C ALA A 323 19.95 43.42 -32.92
N THR A 324 19.76 44.22 -31.88
CA THR A 324 19.08 45.52 -31.97
C THR A 324 20.08 46.65 -32.25
N ASP A 325 19.83 47.47 -33.26
CA ASP A 325 20.54 48.75 -33.43
C ASP A 325 19.87 49.82 -32.55
N PRO A 326 20.54 50.30 -31.48
CA PRO A 326 19.94 51.24 -30.55
C PRO A 326 19.86 52.66 -31.11
N THR A 327 20.46 52.95 -32.28
CA THR A 327 20.56 54.33 -32.81
C THR A 327 19.20 54.98 -33.02
N GLU A 328 18.25 54.26 -33.60
CA GLU A 328 16.89 54.77 -33.83
C GLU A 328 16.13 54.92 -32.50
N ILE A 329 16.22 53.92 -31.61
CA ILE A 329 15.58 53.94 -30.28
C ILE A 329 16.07 55.13 -29.45
N ILE A 330 17.40 55.34 -29.39
CA ILE A 330 18.00 56.46 -28.67
C ILE A 330 17.51 57.79 -29.21
N LYS A 331 17.44 57.93 -30.55
CA LYS A 331 17.00 59.17 -31.18
C LYS A 331 15.54 59.46 -30.86
N GLU A 332 14.66 58.47 -31.06
CA GLU A 332 13.22 58.58 -30.79
C GLU A 332 12.96 58.91 -29.32
N LYS A 333 13.53 58.14 -28.39
CA LYS A 333 13.33 58.38 -26.95
C LYS A 333 13.90 59.71 -26.46
N ASN A 334 15.01 60.17 -27.02
CA ASN A 334 15.54 61.50 -26.69
C ASN A 334 14.64 62.62 -27.23
N GLU A 335 14.07 62.48 -28.43
CA GLU A 335 13.10 63.44 -28.97
C GLU A 335 11.82 63.46 -28.12
N GLU A 336 11.29 62.30 -27.73
CA GLU A 336 10.14 62.15 -26.82
C GLU A 336 10.41 62.84 -25.46
N ASN A 337 11.54 62.56 -24.82
CA ASN A 337 11.91 63.14 -23.52
C ASN A 337 12.00 64.68 -23.60
N ILE A 338 12.53 65.23 -24.69
CA ILE A 338 12.61 66.68 -24.89
C ILE A 338 11.22 67.29 -25.09
N GLU A 339 10.35 66.65 -25.87
CA GLU A 339 9.02 67.17 -26.14
C GLU A 339 8.14 67.14 -24.89
N GLN A 340 8.17 66.03 -24.13
CA GLN A 340 7.48 65.93 -22.85
C GLN A 340 7.97 67.01 -21.87
N ALA A 341 9.28 67.24 -21.79
CA ALA A 341 9.82 68.31 -20.95
C ALA A 341 9.34 69.71 -21.36
N ARG A 342 9.10 69.94 -22.67
CA ARG A 342 8.52 71.21 -23.15
C ARG A 342 7.05 71.33 -22.77
N GLU A 343 6.28 70.26 -22.90
CA GLU A 343 4.85 70.24 -22.54
C GLU A 343 4.63 70.47 -21.03
N GLU A 344 5.52 69.92 -20.20
CA GLU A 344 5.47 70.03 -18.74
C GLU A 344 6.17 71.28 -18.18
N GLU A 345 6.66 72.19 -19.06
CA GLU A 345 7.42 73.39 -18.70
C GLU A 345 8.66 73.13 -17.81
N LEU A 346 9.31 71.97 -17.99
CA LEU A 346 10.50 71.57 -17.25
C LEU A 346 11.77 72.26 -17.77
N ASP A 347 12.75 72.47 -16.89
CA ASP A 347 14.07 72.99 -17.29
C ASP A 347 14.82 71.96 -18.14
N LEU A 348 15.01 72.28 -19.42
CA LEU A 348 15.72 71.44 -20.38
C LEU A 348 17.16 71.11 -19.96
N ASN A 349 17.77 71.89 -19.06
CA ASN A 349 19.09 71.56 -18.51
C ASN A 349 19.09 70.32 -17.59
N ASN A 350 17.94 69.91 -17.06
CA ASN A 350 17.79 68.73 -16.22
C ASN A 350 17.45 67.46 -17.01
N ILE A 351 17.23 67.58 -18.32
CA ILE A 351 16.95 66.46 -19.23
C ILE A 351 18.28 65.88 -19.72
N LYS A 352 18.56 64.63 -19.35
CA LYS A 352 19.72 63.88 -19.84
C LYS A 352 19.36 63.10 -21.09
N LEU A 353 20.27 63.08 -22.05
CA LEU A 353 20.12 62.28 -23.25
C LEU A 353 20.60 60.86 -22.99
N ILE A 354 19.83 59.87 -23.44
CA ILE A 354 20.21 58.46 -23.43
C ILE A 354 21.52 58.33 -24.20
N SER A 355 22.52 57.77 -23.52
CA SER A 355 23.89 57.62 -24.03
C SER A 355 24.40 56.17 -23.95
N ASN A 356 23.69 55.29 -23.25
CA ASN A 356 24.06 53.90 -23.07
C ASN A 356 23.38 53.00 -24.13
N PRO A 357 24.09 52.57 -25.19
CA PRO A 357 23.50 51.78 -26.28
C PRO A 357 23.03 50.40 -25.82
N HIS A 358 23.73 49.78 -24.87
CA HIS A 358 23.38 48.46 -24.34
C HIS A 358 22.02 48.47 -23.64
N LEU A 359 21.81 49.45 -22.75
CA LEU A 359 20.54 49.61 -22.04
C LEU A 359 19.43 50.10 -22.97
N ALA A 360 19.75 50.97 -23.94
CA ALA A 360 18.78 51.45 -24.91
C ALA A 360 18.17 50.32 -25.75
N SER A 361 18.96 49.31 -26.15
CA SER A 361 18.44 48.13 -26.86
C SER A 361 17.36 47.38 -26.06
N LEU A 362 17.46 47.37 -24.73
CA LEU A 362 16.50 46.69 -23.85
C LEU A 362 15.14 47.41 -23.74
N LEU A 363 15.05 48.69 -24.13
CA LEU A 363 13.78 49.41 -24.16
C LEU A 363 12.79 48.80 -25.18
N SER A 364 13.29 48.10 -26.20
CA SER A 364 12.46 47.33 -27.14
C SER A 364 11.75 46.13 -26.50
N VAL A 365 12.28 45.63 -25.38
CA VAL A 365 11.69 44.52 -24.60
C VAL A 365 10.75 45.09 -23.54
N ASN A 366 11.20 46.14 -22.85
CA ASN A 366 10.44 46.76 -21.78
C ASN A 366 10.86 48.22 -21.58
N GLU A 367 9.91 49.14 -21.76
CA GLU A 367 10.11 50.58 -21.53
C GLU A 367 10.43 50.93 -20.07
N ASP A 368 10.14 50.04 -19.12
CA ASP A 368 10.39 50.24 -17.70
C ASP A 368 11.87 50.05 -17.32
N VAL A 369 12.76 49.71 -18.28
CA VAL A 369 14.19 49.53 -18.03
C VAL A 369 14.85 50.88 -17.75
N VAL A 370 15.44 51.02 -16.57
CA VAL A 370 16.07 52.26 -16.08
C VAL A 370 17.57 52.15 -15.86
N GLY A 371 18.12 50.94 -15.79
CA GLY A 371 19.55 50.74 -15.56
C GLY A 371 20.01 49.29 -15.59
N GLU A 372 21.25 49.07 -15.17
CA GLU A 372 21.87 47.75 -14.96
C GLU A 372 22.68 47.75 -13.66
N LEU A 373 22.49 46.73 -12.84
CA LEU A 373 23.18 46.55 -11.57
C LEU A 373 24.12 45.35 -11.63
N VAL A 374 25.39 45.59 -11.32
CA VAL A 374 26.42 44.56 -11.18
C VAL A 374 27.05 44.64 -9.79
N VAL A 375 27.10 43.51 -9.10
CA VAL A 375 27.78 43.40 -7.80
C VAL A 375 28.91 42.38 -7.90
N ASN A 376 30.15 42.82 -7.72
CA ASN A 376 31.35 42.01 -7.93
C ASN A 376 31.34 40.70 -7.11
N ASN A 377 31.81 39.61 -7.71
CA ASN A 377 31.89 38.29 -7.05
C ASN A 377 30.55 37.80 -6.46
N THR A 378 29.45 38.19 -7.11
CA THR A 378 28.10 37.64 -6.96
C THR A 378 27.58 37.22 -8.34
N ASN A 379 26.37 36.68 -8.44
CA ASN A 379 25.71 36.46 -9.74
C ASN A 379 24.79 37.63 -10.14
N ILE A 380 24.86 38.75 -9.42
CA ILE A 380 24.06 39.93 -9.68
C ILE A 380 24.68 40.66 -10.85
N ASN A 381 24.05 40.48 -12.01
CA ASN A 381 24.25 41.23 -13.23
C ASN A 381 22.89 41.26 -13.93
N TYR A 382 22.09 42.28 -13.63
CA TYR A 382 20.69 42.34 -14.05
C TYR A 382 20.33 43.75 -14.52
N PRO A 383 19.54 43.88 -15.60
CA PRO A 383 18.81 45.10 -15.87
C PRO A 383 17.89 45.43 -14.69
N VAL A 384 17.78 46.71 -14.39
CA VAL A 384 16.94 47.28 -13.35
C VAL A 384 15.75 47.92 -14.03
N VAL A 385 14.54 47.56 -13.58
CA VAL A 385 13.29 48.14 -14.05
C VAL A 385 12.65 49.04 -12.99
N GLN A 386 11.71 49.89 -13.37
CA GLN A 386 10.97 50.73 -12.44
C GLN A 386 9.49 50.78 -12.82
N ALA A 387 8.60 50.63 -11.85
CA ALA A 387 7.16 50.80 -12.01
C ALA A 387 6.69 51.99 -11.15
N ASP A 388 5.42 52.36 -11.29
CA ASP A 388 4.76 53.39 -10.48
C ASP A 388 4.52 52.96 -9.02
N ASP A 389 4.87 51.72 -8.67
CA ASP A 389 4.82 51.16 -7.33
C ASP A 389 6.01 50.22 -7.07
N ASN A 390 6.13 49.74 -5.83
CA ASN A 390 7.15 48.77 -5.41
C ASN A 390 6.64 47.31 -5.41
N ASP A 391 5.46 47.05 -5.98
CA ASP A 391 4.75 45.77 -5.90
C ASP A 391 4.74 45.02 -7.24
N TYR A 392 4.65 45.71 -8.38
CA TYR A 392 4.51 45.10 -9.71
C TYR A 392 5.64 44.10 -10.03
N TYR A 393 6.90 44.53 -9.89
CA TYR A 393 8.07 43.69 -10.17
C TYR A 393 8.45 42.74 -9.02
N LEU A 394 7.63 42.66 -7.95
CA LEU A 394 7.77 41.58 -6.96
C LEU A 394 7.35 40.23 -7.55
N ASP A 395 6.38 40.19 -8.45
CA ASP A 395 5.88 38.94 -9.04
C ASP A 395 5.82 38.96 -10.58
N HIS A 396 6.50 39.92 -11.22
CA HIS A 396 6.69 39.99 -12.67
C HIS A 396 8.19 40.03 -13.04
N ASN A 397 8.55 39.37 -14.14
CA ASN A 397 9.89 39.46 -14.73
C ASN A 397 10.02 40.70 -15.65
N ILE A 398 11.21 40.92 -16.21
CA ILE A 398 11.47 42.01 -17.17
C ILE A 398 10.60 41.96 -18.43
N ASN A 399 10.04 40.80 -18.80
CA ASN A 399 9.11 40.69 -19.94
C ASN A 399 7.66 41.03 -19.54
N LYS A 400 7.45 41.58 -18.33
CA LYS A 400 6.13 41.84 -17.72
C LYS A 400 5.27 40.58 -17.55
N GLU A 401 5.88 39.40 -17.51
CA GLU A 401 5.20 38.13 -17.28
C GLU A 401 5.27 37.73 -15.81
N LYS A 402 4.20 37.08 -15.31
CA LYS A 402 4.19 36.57 -13.93
C LYS A 402 5.33 35.59 -13.67
N ASN A 403 6.16 35.91 -12.68
CA ASN A 403 7.31 35.12 -12.31
C ASN A 403 7.53 35.16 -10.79
N ALA A 404 7.60 34.00 -10.15
CA ALA A 404 7.81 33.91 -8.70
C ALA A 404 9.18 34.44 -8.24
N ASN A 405 10.15 34.59 -9.16
CA ASN A 405 11.43 35.21 -8.86
C ASN A 405 11.37 36.75 -8.87
N GLY A 406 10.28 37.35 -9.39
CA GLY A 406 10.19 38.78 -9.67
C GLY A 406 11.27 39.27 -10.64
N TRP A 407 11.67 40.53 -10.49
CA TRP A 407 12.86 41.10 -11.13
C TRP A 407 13.63 42.03 -10.20
N ILE A 408 14.76 42.57 -10.66
CA ILE A 408 15.50 43.62 -9.94
C ILE A 408 14.89 44.98 -10.32
N TYR A 409 14.48 45.77 -9.33
CA TYR A 409 13.76 47.02 -9.59
C TYR A 409 14.16 48.17 -8.67
N LEU A 410 14.09 49.38 -9.21
CA LEU A 410 14.32 50.65 -8.52
C LEU A 410 13.04 51.08 -7.78
N ASP A 411 13.18 51.75 -6.63
CA ASP A 411 12.03 52.28 -5.88
C ASP A 411 11.23 53.29 -6.71
N PHE A 412 9.90 53.18 -6.72
CA PHE A 412 9.02 54.06 -7.50
C PHE A 412 9.18 55.55 -7.19
N ARG A 413 9.70 55.91 -6.00
CA ARG A 413 9.93 57.30 -5.60
C ARG A 413 11.19 57.90 -6.20
N ASN A 414 12.10 57.06 -6.71
CA ASN A 414 13.36 57.53 -7.24
C ASN A 414 13.21 58.09 -8.66
N ASP A 415 13.98 59.12 -8.98
CA ASP A 415 14.12 59.60 -10.36
C ASP A 415 15.17 58.74 -11.10
N SER A 416 14.75 58.08 -12.17
CA SER A 416 15.59 57.20 -13.00
C SER A 416 16.53 57.95 -13.95
N MET A 417 16.25 59.23 -14.23
CA MET A 417 17.10 60.10 -15.03
C MET A 417 18.14 60.83 -14.18
N ASN A 418 17.70 61.35 -13.03
CA ASN A 418 18.54 62.08 -12.10
C ASN A 418 18.59 61.37 -10.74
N LEU A 419 19.73 60.75 -10.42
CA LEU A 419 19.90 60.07 -9.13
C LEU A 419 19.49 60.96 -7.95
N ASP A 420 18.65 60.43 -7.06
CA ASP A 420 18.35 61.06 -5.77
C ASP A 420 19.53 60.94 -4.80
N LYS A 421 19.40 61.56 -3.62
CA LYS A 421 20.33 61.37 -2.50
C LYS A 421 20.47 59.90 -2.12
N ASN A 422 19.39 59.13 -2.17
CA ASN A 422 19.41 57.69 -1.96
C ASN A 422 18.55 56.94 -2.97
N ASN A 423 19.20 56.11 -3.79
CA ASN A 423 18.57 55.30 -4.83
C ASN A 423 18.45 53.87 -4.32
N ILE A 424 17.24 53.33 -4.28
CA ILE A 424 16.99 52.06 -3.59
C ILE A 424 16.60 50.99 -4.60
N ILE A 425 17.42 49.94 -4.69
CA ILE A 425 17.15 48.80 -5.57
C ILE A 425 16.74 47.59 -4.72
N TYR A 426 15.64 46.98 -5.13
CA TYR A 426 15.05 45.79 -4.54
C TYR A 426 15.23 44.56 -5.42
N GLY A 427 15.20 43.40 -4.77
CA GLY A 427 15.22 42.11 -5.45
C GLY A 427 15.00 40.97 -4.47
N HIS A 428 14.41 39.87 -4.96
CA HIS A 428 14.16 38.69 -4.12
C HIS A 428 15.47 38.01 -3.71
N ASN A 429 15.55 37.58 -2.45
CA ASN A 429 16.63 36.73 -1.97
C ASN A 429 16.29 35.28 -2.27
N MET A 430 16.53 34.85 -3.51
CA MET A 430 16.35 33.45 -3.91
C MET A 430 17.54 32.61 -3.43
N TYR A 431 17.69 32.46 -2.11
CA TYR A 431 18.88 31.90 -1.46
C TYR A 431 19.35 30.56 -2.05
N TYR A 432 18.42 29.64 -2.33
CA TYR A 432 18.76 28.29 -2.78
C TYR A 432 19.03 28.18 -4.28
N SER A 433 18.34 28.93 -5.13
CA SER A 433 18.63 28.96 -6.58
C SER A 433 19.71 29.96 -6.95
N GLY A 434 19.99 30.93 -6.08
CA GLY A 434 21.02 31.96 -6.22
C GLY A 434 20.60 33.17 -7.05
N VAL A 435 19.59 33.07 -7.91
CA VAL A 435 19.17 34.14 -8.84
C VAL A 435 18.68 35.41 -8.13
N MET A 436 18.56 36.51 -8.88
CA MET A 436 18.22 37.84 -8.35
C MET A 436 19.21 38.25 -7.25
N PHE A 437 18.74 38.69 -6.09
CA PHE A 437 19.58 38.98 -4.91
C PHE A 437 19.90 37.73 -4.09
N GLY A 438 19.69 36.52 -4.63
CA GLY A 438 19.94 35.25 -3.96
C GLY A 438 21.38 35.06 -3.49
N THR A 439 22.37 35.63 -4.18
CA THR A 439 23.78 35.59 -3.73
C THR A 439 24.24 36.83 -2.94
N LEU A 440 23.37 37.83 -2.74
CA LEU A 440 23.70 39.05 -1.99
C LEU A 440 24.08 38.73 -0.53
N HIS A 441 23.59 37.61 0.03
CA HIS A 441 23.99 37.14 1.36
C HIS A 441 25.50 36.88 1.51
N LYS A 442 26.21 36.61 0.41
CA LYS A 442 27.67 36.41 0.40
C LYS A 442 28.42 37.66 0.84
N THR A 443 27.83 38.84 0.61
CA THR A 443 28.43 40.13 1.01
C THR A 443 28.61 40.27 2.52
N ALA A 444 27.82 39.54 3.30
CA ALA A 444 27.94 39.53 4.76
C ALA A 444 29.01 38.56 5.29
N ASN A 445 29.74 37.86 4.41
CA ASN A 445 30.83 36.98 4.80
C ASN A 445 32.14 37.75 4.88
N ALA A 446 32.94 37.50 5.92
CA ALA A 446 34.22 38.19 6.15
C ALA A 446 35.13 38.21 4.92
N ASN A 447 35.40 37.05 4.34
CA ASN A 447 36.26 36.94 3.16
C ASN A 447 35.74 37.73 1.94
N TRP A 448 34.43 38.00 1.87
CA TRP A 448 33.87 38.80 0.80
C TRP A 448 34.03 40.29 1.10
N TYR A 449 33.55 40.78 2.25
CA TYR A 449 33.56 42.23 2.52
C TYR A 449 34.94 42.79 2.83
N THR A 450 35.92 41.98 3.24
CA THR A 450 37.30 42.45 3.46
C THR A 450 38.13 42.50 2.18
N ASN A 451 37.63 41.96 1.06
CA ASN A 451 38.33 42.03 -0.22
C ASN A 451 37.99 43.36 -0.94
N PRO A 452 38.95 44.27 -1.17
CA PRO A 452 38.69 45.56 -1.80
C PRO A 452 38.02 45.45 -3.18
N GLU A 453 38.35 44.42 -3.97
CA GLU A 453 37.76 44.19 -5.31
C GLU A 453 36.24 43.95 -5.26
N ASN A 454 35.73 43.47 -4.12
CA ASN A 454 34.31 43.21 -3.92
C ASN A 454 33.53 44.46 -3.49
N GLN A 455 34.22 45.51 -3.04
CA GLN A 455 33.59 46.68 -2.42
C GLN A 455 33.07 47.70 -3.44
N ILE A 456 33.17 47.40 -4.74
CA ILE A 456 32.66 48.23 -5.83
C ILE A 456 31.39 47.59 -6.40
N ILE A 457 30.36 48.40 -6.54
CA ILE A 457 29.10 48.09 -7.22
C ILE A 457 29.03 48.99 -8.45
N THR A 458 28.65 48.42 -9.59
CA THR A 458 28.38 49.19 -10.81
C THR A 458 26.87 49.32 -10.94
N TYR A 459 26.37 50.55 -11.10
CA TYR A 459 24.98 50.81 -11.43
C TYR A 459 24.94 51.82 -12.56
N ASN A 460 24.72 51.34 -13.77
CA ASN A 460 24.62 52.19 -14.95
C ASN A 460 23.16 52.54 -15.19
N THR A 461 22.85 53.78 -15.57
CA THR A 461 21.54 54.17 -16.06
C THR A 461 21.57 54.29 -17.59
N LEU A 462 20.43 54.58 -18.20
CA LEU A 462 20.36 54.94 -19.63
C LEU A 462 21.28 56.13 -19.99
N TYR A 463 21.66 56.94 -19.00
CA TYR A 463 22.30 58.24 -19.18
C TYR A 463 23.77 58.26 -18.75
N GLU A 464 24.13 57.51 -17.72
CA GLU A 464 25.43 57.60 -17.04
C GLU A 464 25.95 56.22 -16.62
N ASN A 465 27.26 56.02 -16.74
CA ASN A 465 27.95 54.86 -16.15
C ASN A 465 28.52 55.25 -14.79
N MET A 466 28.20 54.48 -13.75
CA MET A 466 28.52 54.88 -12.39
C MET A 466 29.05 53.72 -11.55
N ARG A 467 30.03 54.05 -10.70
CA ARG A 467 30.60 53.14 -9.72
C ARG A 467 30.28 53.65 -8.32
N PHE A 468 29.95 52.72 -7.43
CA PHE A 468 29.61 52.98 -6.05
C PHE A 468 30.52 52.17 -5.14
N LYS A 469 31.06 52.81 -4.10
CA LYS A 469 31.91 52.15 -3.10
C LYS A 469 31.11 51.84 -1.84
N ILE A 470 31.09 50.58 -1.45
CA ILE A 470 30.36 50.11 -0.26
C ILE A 470 30.95 50.75 1.00
N PHE A 471 30.08 51.35 1.82
CA PHE A 471 30.45 51.90 3.12
C PHE A 471 29.67 51.28 4.30
N SER A 472 28.59 50.55 4.03
CA SER A 472 27.83 49.86 5.08
C SER A 472 27.15 48.57 4.58
N ILE A 473 27.22 47.51 5.39
CA ILE A 473 26.49 46.24 5.17
C ILE A 473 25.89 45.78 6.49
N TYR A 474 24.61 45.46 6.56
CA TYR A 474 24.00 44.95 7.79
C TYR A 474 22.71 44.17 7.62
N ARG A 475 22.28 43.51 8.70
CA ARG A 475 20.96 42.87 8.81
C ARG A 475 20.09 43.61 9.82
N VAL A 476 18.92 44.07 9.39
CA VAL A 476 17.97 44.84 10.20
C VAL A 476 16.59 44.16 10.20
N PRO A 477 15.77 44.26 11.26
CA PRO A 477 14.35 43.90 11.18
C PRO A 477 13.64 44.67 10.07
N LYS A 478 12.50 44.16 9.57
CA LYS A 478 11.68 44.85 8.55
C LYS A 478 11.20 46.21 9.09
N THR A 479 11.89 47.26 8.70
CA THR A 479 11.71 48.65 9.12
C THR A 479 11.88 49.55 7.90
N ASN A 480 11.33 50.76 7.95
CA ASN A 480 11.34 51.67 6.81
C ASN A 480 12.35 52.82 6.98
N ASP A 481 13.05 52.87 8.11
CA ASP A 481 13.96 53.96 8.46
C ASP A 481 15.22 54.02 7.56
N TYR A 482 15.64 52.89 7.00
CA TYR A 482 16.78 52.80 6.09
C TYR A 482 16.43 53.00 4.59
N ILE A 483 15.14 53.09 4.24
CA ILE A 483 14.65 53.24 2.85
C ILE A 483 14.09 54.65 2.57
N LYS A 484 14.76 55.65 3.15
CA LYS A 484 14.45 57.06 2.97
C LYS A 484 15.08 57.57 1.67
N VAL A 485 14.27 58.15 0.80
CA VAL A 485 14.68 58.72 -0.50
C VAL A 485 14.86 60.24 -0.39
N PHE A 486 13.86 60.93 0.17
CA PHE A 486 13.85 62.39 0.31
C PHE A 486 14.35 62.84 1.69
N PHE A 487 15.16 63.90 1.70
CA PHE A 487 15.75 64.49 2.90
C PHE A 487 15.38 65.97 2.98
N LYS A 488 15.14 66.45 4.21
CA LYS A 488 14.74 67.84 4.42
C LYS A 488 15.89 68.82 4.15
N ASP A 489 17.09 68.45 4.58
CA ASP A 489 18.31 69.23 4.50
C ASP A 489 19.54 68.31 4.65
N ASP A 490 20.73 68.87 4.47
CA ASP A 490 21.99 68.12 4.56
C ASP A 490 22.22 67.51 5.95
N ASN A 491 21.73 68.13 7.02
CA ASN A 491 21.87 67.59 8.37
C ASN A 491 21.01 66.34 8.56
N ASP A 492 19.80 66.33 7.99
CA ASP A 492 18.93 65.15 7.94
C ASP A 492 19.57 64.01 7.14
N PHE A 493 20.20 64.30 6.01
CA PHE A 493 20.96 63.31 5.23
C PHE A 493 22.17 62.77 5.99
N LEU A 494 23.01 63.63 6.57
CA LEU A 494 24.18 63.19 7.35
C LEU A 494 23.80 62.40 8.61
N SER A 495 22.67 62.74 9.25
CA SER A 495 22.13 61.97 10.37
C SER A 495 21.70 60.56 9.94
N PHE A 496 21.12 60.44 8.74
CA PHE A 496 20.79 59.17 8.14
C PHE A 496 22.04 58.35 7.81
N ILE A 497 23.07 58.97 7.21
CA ILE A 497 24.37 58.34 6.93
C ILE A 497 25.03 57.80 8.22
N ASP A 498 25.07 58.59 9.29
CA ASP A 498 25.61 58.16 10.59
C ASP A 498 24.85 56.95 11.14
N MET A 499 23.51 56.96 11.06
CA MET A 499 22.67 55.85 11.49
C MET A 499 22.99 54.56 10.73
N ILE A 500 23.03 54.59 9.40
CA ILE A 500 23.28 53.38 8.58
C ILE A 500 24.74 52.92 8.67
N THR A 501 25.70 53.83 8.88
CA THR A 501 27.11 53.50 9.07
C THR A 501 27.34 52.78 10.39
N LYS A 502 26.72 53.26 11.48
CA LYS A 502 26.76 52.60 12.81
C LYS A 502 26.18 51.19 12.82
N ARG A 503 25.28 50.87 11.88
CA ARG A 503 24.70 49.52 11.73
C ARG A 503 25.64 48.53 11.04
N SER A 504 26.65 49.03 10.32
CA SER A 504 27.51 48.20 9.48
C SER A 504 28.21 47.10 10.29
N ILE A 505 28.30 45.91 9.71
CA ILE A 505 29.08 44.79 10.26
C ILE A 505 30.59 45.01 10.14
N TYR A 506 31.02 45.95 9.31
CA TYR A 506 32.42 46.23 9.01
C TYR A 506 32.66 47.72 8.82
N ASN A 507 33.81 48.20 9.30
CA ASN A 507 34.23 49.57 9.05
C ASN A 507 35.00 49.63 7.72
N PHE A 508 34.32 50.05 6.65
CA PHE A 508 34.90 50.18 5.31
C PHE A 508 35.83 51.40 5.18
N ASN A 509 35.82 52.32 6.15
CA ASN A 509 36.60 53.56 6.14
C ASN A 509 36.37 54.41 4.87
N VAL A 510 35.11 54.49 4.43
CA VAL A 510 34.66 55.28 3.28
C VAL A 510 33.79 56.44 3.81
N PRO A 511 34.25 57.70 3.72
CA PRO A 511 33.44 58.84 4.12
C PRO A 511 32.32 59.11 3.11
N VAL A 512 31.22 59.71 3.60
CA VAL A 512 30.10 60.17 2.78
C VAL A 512 29.77 61.60 3.21
N ASN A 513 29.80 62.53 2.26
CA ASN A 513 29.56 63.96 2.45
C ASN A 513 28.11 64.32 2.15
N ALA A 514 27.73 65.55 2.49
CA ALA A 514 26.36 66.06 2.29
C ALA A 514 25.95 66.04 0.81
N ASP A 515 26.87 66.33 -0.11
CA ASP A 515 26.60 66.44 -1.54
C ASP A 515 26.57 65.09 -2.27
N ASP A 516 27.11 64.04 -1.64
CA ASP A 516 27.22 62.72 -2.24
C ASP A 516 25.83 62.08 -2.47
N LYS A 517 25.78 61.17 -3.43
CA LYS A 517 24.61 60.31 -3.70
C LYS A 517 24.95 58.87 -3.32
N ILE A 518 23.97 58.16 -2.78
CA ILE A 518 24.15 56.77 -2.37
C ILE A 518 23.20 55.82 -3.08
N LEU A 519 23.58 54.55 -3.08
CA LEU A 519 22.83 53.41 -3.56
C LEU A 519 22.55 52.45 -2.39
N THR A 520 21.30 52.10 -2.19
CA THR A 520 20.85 51.10 -1.22
C THR A 520 20.38 49.84 -1.94
N LEU A 521 20.99 48.69 -1.65
CA LEU A 521 20.47 47.38 -2.07
C LEU A 521 19.73 46.74 -0.89
N SER A 522 18.47 46.34 -1.09
CA SER A 522 17.62 45.80 -0.01
C SER A 522 16.97 44.48 -0.41
N THR A 523 17.20 43.43 0.39
CA THR A 523 16.60 42.11 0.18
C THR A 523 16.14 41.43 1.46
N CYS A 524 15.25 40.43 1.35
CA CYS A 524 14.85 39.58 2.47
C CYS A 524 16.05 38.81 3.07
N SER A 525 16.08 38.62 4.38
CA SER A 525 17.08 37.82 5.09
C SER A 525 16.41 37.05 6.23
N ASN A 526 17.06 35.98 6.70
CA ASN A 526 16.60 35.17 7.84
C ASN A 526 15.13 34.70 7.70
N ASN A 527 14.82 34.00 6.61
CA ASN A 527 13.47 33.54 6.25
C ASN A 527 12.42 34.66 6.22
N GLY A 528 12.81 35.87 5.79
CA GLY A 528 11.91 37.03 5.65
C GLY A 528 11.68 37.84 6.91
N THR A 529 12.25 37.44 8.06
CA THR A 529 12.13 38.19 9.33
C THR A 529 13.02 39.42 9.40
N LYS A 530 14.09 39.45 8.59
CA LYS A 530 15.06 40.54 8.52
C LYS A 530 15.26 40.98 7.07
N ARG A 531 15.96 42.08 6.89
CA ARG A 531 16.45 42.58 5.62
C ARG A 531 17.97 42.60 5.65
N LEU A 532 18.60 42.16 4.57
CA LEU A 532 20.01 42.41 4.32
C LEU A 532 20.08 43.68 3.48
N VAL A 533 20.88 44.63 3.94
CA VAL A 533 20.97 45.97 3.37
C VAL A 533 22.44 46.30 3.13
N ILE A 534 22.73 46.83 1.96
CA ILE A 534 24.05 47.32 1.56
C ILE A 534 23.90 48.75 1.10
N HIS A 535 24.77 49.62 1.58
CA HIS A 535 24.85 51.03 1.18
C HIS A 535 26.21 51.30 0.55
N ALA A 536 26.19 51.97 -0.59
CA ALA A 536 27.38 52.36 -1.32
C ALA A 536 27.27 53.82 -1.77
N VAL A 537 28.38 54.56 -1.74
CA VAL A 537 28.44 55.97 -2.13
C VAL A 537 28.98 56.08 -3.55
N LEU A 538 28.39 56.97 -4.35
CA LEU A 538 28.87 57.27 -5.70
C LEU A 538 30.32 57.76 -5.62
N ILE A 539 31.18 57.24 -6.49
CA ILE A 539 32.57 57.70 -6.59
C ILE A 539 32.81 58.27 -7.99
N ASP A 540 33.55 59.38 -8.05
CA ASP A 540 34.07 59.90 -9.30
C ASP A 540 35.08 58.91 -9.90
N GLU A 541 35.20 58.90 -11.22
CA GLU A 541 36.05 57.93 -11.92
C GLU A 541 37.54 57.97 -11.58
#